data_AF-A0A7W0Q8H3-F1
#
_entry.id   AF-A0A7W0Q8H3-F1
#
_cell.length_a   1.000
_cell.length_b   1.000
_cell.length_c   1.000
_cell.angle_alpha   90.00
_cell.angle_beta   90.00
_cell.angle_gamma   90.00
#
_symmetry.space_group_name_H-M   'P 1'
#
loop_
_entity.id
_entity.type
_entity.pdbx_description
1 polymer ?
#
loop_
_entity_poly.entity_id
_entity_poly.type
_entity_poly.pdbx_seq_one_letter_code
_entity_poly.pdbx_strand_id
1 'polypeptide(L)'
;MVYASPSGSEGTSCSQTEPCSITRAFSVANAARQVVKLAAGVYPANLVVTKRLLVHGFGATLTAGQGHTLVVQDTARLRILGLTIVNSSEGPTPNNVGIFCLSSTGTETPMIELEDVVVDGRRQPFHMNQCTAKVVRSSFLSLATSDSYTFVAGDGATVSFDRVLFQGGGGVFGLGSSTVQITNSIIDRQSGPDGAIGAGYGSFMKLSFSTVIDSVLNCGTTVASCTGATLAGLCVDNSLIANSANGAPANTVTGTNCEFNYSLIFPQVTTVPGANNKLGMQPRLKDPGNGNYRLLVDSPAVDAADPATTGTTDFDGTSRPQNGRSDLGAFELVP
;
A
#
# COMPACT_ATOMS: atom_id res chain seq x y z
N MET A 1 26.41 -0.26 -14.37
CA MET A 1 25.00 -0.29 -14.79
C MET A 1 24.81 -1.47 -15.74
N VAL A 2 23.60 -2.02 -15.79
CA VAL A 2 23.20 -3.15 -16.65
C VAL A 2 21.93 -2.71 -17.38
N TYR A 3 21.86 -2.96 -18.69
CA TYR A 3 20.71 -2.57 -19.51
C TYR A 3 19.98 -3.81 -20.01
N ALA A 4 18.65 -3.79 -19.93
CA ALA A 4 17.79 -4.85 -20.46
C ALA A 4 16.74 -4.29 -21.41
N SER A 5 16.37 -5.06 -22.43
CA SER A 5 15.28 -4.72 -23.37
C SER A 5 14.37 -5.94 -23.58
N PRO A 6 13.10 -5.77 -24.01
CA PRO A 6 12.21 -6.90 -24.27
C PRO A 6 12.75 -7.85 -25.35
N SER A 7 13.51 -7.33 -26.32
CA SER A 7 14.17 -8.09 -27.39
C SER A 7 15.60 -8.51 -27.05
N GLY A 8 16.09 -8.19 -25.85
CA GLY A 8 17.46 -8.50 -25.44
C GLY A 8 17.65 -10.00 -25.22
N SER A 9 18.85 -10.51 -25.55
CA SER A 9 19.17 -11.93 -25.41
C SER A 9 20.11 -12.20 -24.23
N GLU A 10 20.17 -13.46 -23.79
CA GLU A 10 21.04 -13.92 -22.70
C GLU A 10 22.55 -13.79 -23.01
N GLY A 11 22.91 -13.77 -24.30
CA GLY A 11 24.30 -13.78 -24.77
C GLY A 11 24.98 -12.41 -24.88
N THR A 12 24.23 -11.32 -24.73
CA THR A 12 24.75 -9.96 -24.90
C THR A 12 25.47 -9.44 -23.65
N SER A 13 26.26 -8.38 -23.83
CA SER A 13 27.05 -7.75 -22.77
C SER A 13 26.23 -7.00 -21.71
N CYS A 14 24.92 -6.80 -21.93
CA CYS A 14 24.04 -5.92 -21.17
C CYS A 14 24.51 -4.45 -21.16
N SER A 15 25.16 -4.01 -22.23
CA SER A 15 25.55 -2.62 -22.42
C SER A 15 24.37 -1.79 -22.95
N GLN A 16 24.50 -0.46 -22.96
CA GLN A 16 23.42 0.41 -23.44
C GLN A 16 23.09 0.18 -24.93
N THR A 17 24.11 -0.08 -25.75
CA THR A 17 23.96 -0.35 -27.19
C THR A 17 23.65 -1.81 -27.50
N GLU A 18 23.82 -2.70 -26.52
CA GLU A 18 23.58 -4.13 -26.65
C GLU A 18 22.88 -4.66 -25.38
N PRO A 19 21.61 -4.26 -25.17
CA PRO A 19 20.87 -4.62 -23.96
C PRO A 19 20.54 -6.12 -23.94
N CYS A 20 20.61 -6.71 -22.76
CA CYS A 20 20.33 -8.13 -22.57
C CYS A 20 18.88 -8.42 -22.17
N SER A 21 18.55 -9.69 -22.00
CA SER A 21 17.29 -10.08 -21.39
C SER A 21 17.22 -9.60 -19.93
N ILE A 22 16.01 -9.57 -19.36
CA ILE A 22 15.84 -9.19 -17.95
C ILE A 22 16.47 -10.22 -16.98
N THR A 23 16.34 -11.51 -17.29
CA THR A 23 16.94 -12.59 -16.48
C THR A 23 18.46 -12.47 -16.46
N ARG A 24 19.09 -12.23 -17.62
CA ARG A 24 20.51 -11.94 -17.71
C ARG A 24 20.88 -10.70 -16.90
N ALA A 25 20.11 -9.62 -17.05
CA ALA A 25 20.42 -8.37 -16.38
C ALA A 25 20.42 -8.51 -14.84
N PHE A 26 19.42 -9.22 -14.30
CA PHE A 26 19.34 -9.48 -12.86
C PHE A 26 20.45 -10.43 -12.39
N SER A 27 20.83 -11.45 -13.19
CA SER A 27 21.92 -12.37 -12.82
C SER A 27 23.29 -11.68 -12.80
N VAL A 28 23.63 -10.86 -13.80
CA VAL A 28 24.95 -10.21 -13.91
C VAL A 28 25.10 -8.94 -13.07
N ALA A 29 24.00 -8.34 -12.61
CA ALA A 29 24.06 -7.23 -11.66
C ALA A 29 24.81 -7.68 -10.39
N ASN A 30 25.74 -6.85 -9.94
CA ASN A 30 26.61 -7.16 -8.80
C ASN A 30 26.99 -5.87 -8.07
N ALA A 31 27.88 -5.95 -7.07
CA ALA A 31 28.30 -4.79 -6.29
C ALA A 31 28.86 -3.63 -7.14
N ALA A 32 29.53 -3.92 -8.26
CA ALA A 32 30.04 -2.90 -9.18
C ALA A 32 28.97 -2.38 -10.18
N ARG A 33 27.84 -3.09 -10.34
CA ARG A 33 26.78 -2.78 -11.32
C ARG A 33 25.39 -3.03 -10.73
N GLN A 34 25.06 -2.35 -9.63
CA GLN A 34 23.80 -2.54 -8.91
C GLN A 34 22.57 -1.93 -9.60
N VAL A 35 22.78 -1.11 -10.64
CA VAL A 35 21.69 -0.42 -11.34
C VAL A 35 21.31 -1.19 -12.60
N VAL A 36 20.06 -1.64 -12.68
CA VAL A 36 19.44 -2.24 -13.87
C VAL A 36 18.47 -1.21 -14.48
N LYS A 37 18.69 -0.85 -15.74
CA LYS A 37 17.79 -0.01 -16.52
C LYS A 37 17.02 -0.86 -17.52
N LEU A 38 15.70 -0.77 -17.48
CA LEU A 38 14.82 -1.44 -18.43
C LEU A 38 14.42 -0.45 -19.51
N ALA A 39 14.49 -0.87 -20.77
CA ALA A 39 13.80 -0.18 -21.86
C ALA A 39 12.28 -0.35 -21.71
N ALA A 40 11.50 0.51 -22.34
CA ALA A 40 10.05 0.36 -22.34
C ALA A 40 9.62 -0.96 -23.02
N GLY A 41 8.54 -1.55 -22.53
CA GLY A 41 7.94 -2.78 -23.07
C GLY A 41 7.67 -3.85 -22.02
N VAL A 42 7.30 -5.04 -22.49
CA VAL A 42 6.82 -6.14 -21.64
C VAL A 42 7.91 -7.20 -21.47
N TYR A 43 8.11 -7.64 -20.23
CA TYR A 43 9.11 -8.63 -19.85
C TYR A 43 8.46 -9.80 -19.14
N PRO A 44 8.65 -11.05 -19.62
CA PRO A 44 8.29 -12.21 -18.82
C PRO A 44 9.16 -12.22 -17.56
N ALA A 45 8.54 -12.43 -16.40
CA ALA A 45 9.22 -12.34 -15.12
C ALA A 45 8.76 -13.43 -14.17
N ASN A 46 9.76 -14.07 -13.55
CA ASN A 46 9.65 -14.86 -12.32
C ASN A 46 11.01 -14.67 -11.62
N LEU A 47 11.29 -13.43 -11.25
CA LEU A 47 12.63 -13.00 -10.86
C LEU A 47 12.86 -13.21 -9.37
N VAL A 48 14.07 -13.62 -9.01
CA VAL A 48 14.50 -13.74 -7.60
C VAL A 48 15.65 -12.76 -7.35
N VAL A 49 15.51 -11.94 -6.31
CA VAL A 49 16.49 -10.95 -5.88
C VAL A 49 17.05 -11.36 -4.53
N THR A 50 18.35 -11.63 -4.49
CA THR A 50 19.12 -12.06 -3.31
C THR A 50 20.26 -11.08 -2.98
N LYS A 51 20.24 -9.89 -3.59
CA LYS A 51 21.35 -8.92 -3.55
C LYS A 51 20.81 -7.49 -3.58
N ARG A 52 21.73 -6.53 -3.49
CA ARG A 52 21.40 -5.11 -3.64
C ARG A 52 21.18 -4.76 -5.11
N LEU A 53 20.01 -4.21 -5.43
CA LEU A 53 19.61 -3.82 -6.78
C LEU A 53 18.80 -2.53 -6.78
N LEU A 54 19.07 -1.65 -7.75
CA LEU A 54 18.24 -0.50 -8.11
C LEU A 54 17.72 -0.71 -9.53
N VAL A 55 16.41 -0.75 -9.70
CA VAL A 55 15.74 -0.95 -10.97
C VAL A 55 15.06 0.35 -11.41
N HIS A 56 15.38 0.83 -12.61
CA HIS A 56 14.65 1.92 -13.27
C HIS A 56 13.82 1.29 -14.40
N GLY A 57 12.49 1.39 -14.32
CA GLY A 57 11.59 0.65 -15.21
C GLY A 57 10.54 1.50 -15.92
N PHE A 58 10.71 2.83 -16.03
CA PHE A 58 9.62 3.68 -16.52
C PHE A 58 9.19 3.24 -17.93
N GLY A 59 7.92 2.89 -18.09
CA GLY A 59 7.36 2.33 -19.33
C GLY A 59 7.62 0.83 -19.54
N ALA A 60 8.25 0.14 -18.58
CA ALA A 60 8.42 -1.30 -18.57
C ALA A 60 7.35 -1.99 -17.71
N THR A 61 6.96 -3.19 -18.14
CA THR A 61 6.00 -4.05 -17.45
C THR A 61 6.59 -5.43 -17.23
N LEU A 62 6.63 -5.90 -15.98
CA LEU A 62 6.94 -7.29 -15.65
C LEU A 62 5.66 -8.10 -15.59
N THR A 63 5.62 -9.26 -16.25
CA THR A 63 4.42 -10.11 -16.29
C THR A 63 4.75 -11.55 -15.89
N ALA A 64 3.95 -12.11 -14.98
CA ALA A 64 3.97 -13.54 -14.67
C ALA A 64 2.59 -14.16 -14.87
N GLY A 65 2.53 -15.27 -15.59
CA GLY A 65 1.31 -16.06 -15.77
C GLY A 65 1.08 -17.12 -14.68
N GLN A 66 2.15 -17.50 -13.95
CA GLN A 66 2.18 -18.48 -12.87
C GLN A 66 3.28 -18.09 -11.88
N GLY A 67 3.12 -18.48 -10.61
CA GLY A 67 4.10 -18.18 -9.56
C GLY A 67 4.17 -16.69 -9.22
N HIS A 68 5.24 -16.30 -8.53
CA HIS A 68 5.50 -14.90 -8.20
C HIS A 68 6.11 -14.15 -9.37
N THR A 69 5.75 -12.88 -9.57
CA THR A 69 6.43 -12.04 -10.58
C THR A 69 7.84 -11.65 -10.10
N LEU A 70 7.95 -11.30 -8.82
CA LEU A 70 9.19 -10.91 -8.17
C LEU A 70 9.27 -11.48 -6.76
N VAL A 71 10.38 -12.15 -6.43
CA VAL A 71 10.71 -12.63 -5.09
C VAL A 71 11.92 -11.85 -4.58
N VAL A 72 11.82 -11.30 -3.37
CA VAL A 72 12.93 -10.64 -2.67
C VAL A 72 13.18 -11.40 -1.39
N GLN A 73 14.39 -11.90 -1.20
CA GLN A 73 14.68 -12.79 -0.08
C GLN A 73 15.99 -12.48 0.63
N ASP A 74 16.05 -12.89 1.90
CA ASP A 74 17.29 -12.94 2.68
C ASP A 74 17.93 -11.54 2.82
N THR A 75 19.23 -11.38 2.60
CA THR A 75 19.92 -10.08 2.66
C THR A 75 19.58 -9.08 1.54
N ALA A 76 18.63 -9.39 0.66
CA ALA A 76 18.33 -8.56 -0.51
C ALA A 76 17.92 -7.13 -0.14
N ARG A 77 18.34 -6.18 -0.98
CA ARG A 77 17.94 -4.77 -0.90
C ARG A 77 17.53 -4.29 -2.27
N LEU A 78 16.23 -4.22 -2.52
CA LEU A 78 15.68 -3.85 -3.81
C LEU A 78 15.06 -2.46 -3.75
N ARG A 79 15.45 -1.57 -4.65
CA ARG A 79 14.74 -0.32 -4.93
C ARG A 79 14.21 -0.34 -6.36
N ILE A 80 12.95 0.01 -6.56
CA ILE A 80 12.31 0.10 -7.87
C ILE A 80 11.78 1.53 -8.07
N LEU A 81 12.12 2.12 -9.21
CA LEU A 81 11.66 3.43 -9.65
C LEU A 81 10.88 3.29 -10.94
N GLY A 82 9.59 3.61 -10.90
CA GLY A 82 8.71 3.65 -12.07
C GLY A 82 8.61 2.29 -12.73
N LEU A 83 7.72 1.40 -12.32
CA LEU A 83 7.59 0.07 -12.96
C LEU A 83 6.16 -0.43 -12.84
N THR A 84 5.66 -1.13 -13.86
CA THR A 84 4.42 -1.90 -13.75
C THR A 84 4.73 -3.38 -13.51
N ILE A 85 4.10 -3.99 -12.52
CA ILE A 85 4.20 -5.42 -12.21
C ILE A 85 2.81 -6.00 -12.33
N VAL A 86 2.65 -6.99 -13.21
CA VAL A 86 1.39 -7.70 -13.43
C VAL A 86 1.57 -9.17 -13.05
N ASN A 87 0.68 -9.68 -12.22
CA ASN A 87 0.55 -11.10 -11.94
C ASN A 87 -0.85 -11.56 -12.27
N SER A 88 -1.00 -12.32 -13.35
CA SER A 88 -2.29 -12.80 -13.82
C SER A 88 -2.67 -14.16 -13.25
N SER A 89 -1.88 -14.71 -12.33
CA SER A 89 -2.10 -16.06 -11.80
C SER A 89 -3.32 -16.11 -10.87
N GLU A 90 -4.13 -17.14 -11.04
CA GLU A 90 -5.29 -17.46 -10.19
C GLU A 90 -4.95 -18.45 -9.07
N GLY A 91 -3.71 -18.96 -9.04
CA GLY A 91 -3.32 -20.00 -8.10
C GLY A 91 -3.46 -19.58 -6.64
N PRO A 92 -3.40 -20.53 -5.69
CA PRO A 92 -3.55 -20.23 -4.27
C PRO A 92 -2.46 -19.25 -3.80
N THR A 93 -2.86 -18.31 -2.94
CA THR A 93 -1.93 -17.49 -2.16
C THR A 93 -1.33 -18.35 -1.03
N PRO A 94 -0.06 -18.12 -0.63
CA PRO A 94 0.81 -17.05 -1.07
C PRO A 94 1.60 -17.35 -2.36
N ASN A 95 1.45 -18.50 -3.03
CA ASN A 95 2.35 -18.93 -4.13
C ASN A 95 2.24 -18.13 -5.45
N ASN A 96 1.32 -17.16 -5.54
CA ASN A 96 0.95 -16.46 -6.77
C ASN A 96 0.72 -14.98 -6.47
N VAL A 97 1.81 -14.28 -6.18
CA VAL A 97 1.81 -12.88 -5.71
C VAL A 97 2.64 -12.03 -6.67
N GLY A 98 2.23 -10.78 -6.93
CA GLY A 98 3.02 -9.84 -7.72
C GLY A 98 4.44 -9.68 -7.17
N ILE A 99 4.54 -9.24 -5.92
CA ILE A 99 5.80 -9.14 -5.17
C ILE A 99 5.69 -10.00 -3.91
N PHE A 100 6.60 -10.96 -3.76
CA PHE A 100 6.74 -11.75 -2.55
C PHE A 100 8.06 -11.43 -1.86
N CYS A 101 7.99 -11.07 -0.59
CA CYS A 101 9.16 -10.80 0.22
C CYS A 101 9.21 -11.75 1.42
N LEU A 102 10.36 -12.38 1.66
CA LEU A 102 10.54 -13.27 2.80
C LEU A 102 11.98 -13.36 3.30
N SER A 103 12.15 -13.64 4.59
CA SER A 103 13.39 -14.18 5.14
C SER A 103 13.34 -15.71 5.11
N SER A 104 14.28 -16.40 4.45
CA SER A 104 14.28 -17.88 4.45
C SER A 104 14.81 -18.47 5.76
N THR A 105 15.66 -17.73 6.48
CA THR A 105 16.29 -18.15 7.74
C THR A 105 15.63 -17.56 8.98
N GLY A 106 14.84 -16.50 8.81
CA GLY A 106 14.25 -15.70 9.89
C GLY A 106 15.23 -14.80 10.64
N THR A 107 16.52 -14.80 10.26
CA THR A 107 17.56 -13.96 10.88
C THR A 107 17.87 -12.72 10.06
N GLU A 108 17.56 -12.74 8.76
CA GLU A 108 17.81 -11.64 7.84
C GLU A 108 16.52 -10.87 7.56
N THR A 109 16.63 -9.58 7.27
CA THR A 109 15.48 -8.73 6.96
C THR A 109 15.68 -8.10 5.59
N PRO A 110 15.15 -8.71 4.51
CA PRO A 110 15.19 -8.10 3.19
C PRO A 110 14.45 -6.76 3.19
N MET A 111 14.91 -5.86 2.32
CA MET A 111 14.39 -4.50 2.22
C MET A 111 13.90 -4.20 0.80
N ILE A 112 12.69 -3.64 0.71
CA ILE A 112 12.09 -3.21 -0.56
C ILE A 112 11.72 -1.72 -0.49
N GLU A 113 12.15 -0.94 -1.48
CA GLU A 113 11.72 0.44 -1.69
C GLU A 113 11.01 0.56 -3.04
N LEU A 114 9.76 1.00 -3.04
CA LEU A 114 8.94 1.20 -4.25
C LEU A 114 8.58 2.68 -4.38
N GLU A 115 8.82 3.24 -5.56
CA GLU A 115 8.51 4.63 -5.88
C GLU A 115 7.95 4.72 -7.30
N ASP A 116 6.74 5.28 -7.43
CA ASP A 116 6.01 5.37 -8.70
C ASP A 116 5.77 3.98 -9.34
N VAL A 117 5.48 2.96 -8.52
CA VAL A 117 5.28 1.57 -8.94
C VAL A 117 3.79 1.22 -8.97
N VAL A 118 3.38 0.50 -10.01
CA VAL A 118 2.04 -0.09 -10.13
C VAL A 118 2.16 -1.59 -9.99
N VAL A 119 1.39 -2.20 -9.08
CA VAL A 119 1.31 -3.66 -8.94
C VAL A 119 -0.13 -4.10 -9.12
N ASP A 120 -0.40 -4.75 -10.24
CA ASP A 120 -1.68 -5.37 -10.58
C ASP A 120 -1.58 -6.88 -10.33
N GLY A 121 -2.20 -7.34 -9.26
CA GLY A 121 -2.23 -8.74 -8.88
C GLY A 121 -3.65 -9.25 -8.99
N ARG A 122 -3.87 -10.30 -9.78
CA ARG A 122 -5.21 -10.87 -9.90
C ARG A 122 -5.81 -11.28 -8.55
N ARG A 123 -4.98 -11.85 -7.67
CA ARG A 123 -5.36 -12.14 -6.28
C ARG A 123 -4.64 -11.20 -5.33
N GLN A 124 -3.32 -11.32 -5.24
CA GLN A 124 -2.56 -10.63 -4.22
C GLN A 124 -1.37 -9.88 -4.84
N PRO A 125 -1.42 -8.55 -4.93
CA PRO A 125 -0.33 -7.74 -5.45
C PRO A 125 0.96 -7.88 -4.65
N PHE A 126 0.88 -7.82 -3.32
CA PHE A 126 2.06 -7.77 -2.46
C PHE A 126 1.87 -8.54 -1.15
N HIS A 127 2.83 -9.42 -0.86
CA HIS A 127 2.93 -10.20 0.38
C HIS A 127 4.34 -10.07 0.96
N MET A 128 4.44 -9.80 2.25
CA MET A 128 5.70 -9.74 2.98
C MET A 128 5.69 -10.61 4.25
N ASN A 129 6.78 -11.32 4.55
CA ASN A 129 7.01 -12.01 5.83
C ASN A 129 8.42 -11.65 6.33
N GLN A 130 8.57 -11.11 7.54
CA GLN A 130 9.88 -10.71 8.10
C GLN A 130 10.70 -9.79 7.17
N CYS A 131 10.02 -8.84 6.53
CA CYS A 131 10.61 -7.90 5.58
C CYS A 131 10.42 -6.46 6.02
N THR A 132 11.31 -5.56 5.58
CA THR A 132 11.09 -4.11 5.68
C THR A 132 10.72 -3.53 4.32
N ALA A 133 9.70 -2.67 4.26
CA ALA A 133 9.40 -1.93 3.04
C ALA A 133 9.05 -0.46 3.24
N LYS A 134 9.36 0.33 2.22
CA LYS A 134 8.91 1.71 2.05
C LYS A 134 8.30 1.86 0.67
N VAL A 135 7.07 2.34 0.62
CA VAL A 135 6.31 2.46 -0.62
C VAL A 135 5.77 3.88 -0.74
N VAL A 136 6.07 4.55 -1.85
CA VAL A 136 5.73 5.95 -2.07
C VAL A 136 5.10 6.13 -3.45
N ARG A 137 4.03 6.92 -3.55
CA ARG A 137 3.37 7.27 -4.84
C ARG A 137 3.10 6.05 -5.73
N SER A 138 2.60 4.98 -5.14
CA SER A 138 2.45 3.69 -5.82
C SER A 138 0.99 3.24 -5.78
N SER A 139 0.62 2.24 -6.57
CA SER A 139 -0.74 1.70 -6.55
C SER A 139 -0.76 0.17 -6.56
N PHE A 140 -1.66 -0.40 -5.77
CA PHE A 140 -1.92 -1.84 -5.70
C PHE A 140 -3.37 -2.11 -6.11
N LEU A 141 -3.55 -2.95 -7.12
CA LEU A 141 -4.85 -3.38 -7.61
C LEU A 141 -5.01 -4.88 -7.40
N SER A 142 -6.03 -5.28 -6.64
CA SER A 142 -6.51 -6.66 -6.59
C SER A 142 -7.81 -6.80 -7.36
N LEU A 143 -7.86 -7.75 -8.30
CA LEU A 143 -9.05 -8.02 -9.11
C LEU A 143 -9.95 -9.11 -8.51
N ALA A 144 -9.49 -9.79 -7.46
CA ALA A 144 -10.25 -10.85 -6.83
C ALA A 144 -11.29 -10.29 -5.87
N THR A 145 -12.46 -10.92 -5.81
CA THR A 145 -13.59 -10.46 -4.98
C THR A 145 -13.70 -11.21 -3.65
N SER A 146 -12.95 -12.30 -3.43
CA SER A 146 -12.94 -13.09 -2.21
C SER A 146 -11.55 -13.68 -1.90
N ASP A 147 -11.20 -13.78 -0.61
CA ASP A 147 -9.98 -14.40 -0.06
C ASP A 147 -8.64 -13.88 -0.61
N SER A 148 -8.60 -12.64 -1.08
CA SER A 148 -7.39 -12.06 -1.63
C SER A 148 -7.25 -10.64 -1.12
N TYR A 149 -6.03 -10.24 -0.76
CA TYR A 149 -5.76 -8.91 -0.21
C TYR A 149 -4.94 -8.09 -1.20
N THR A 150 -5.08 -6.77 -1.19
CA THR A 150 -4.16 -5.85 -1.90
C THR A 150 -2.77 -5.93 -1.30
N PHE A 151 -2.70 -6.06 0.03
CA PHE A 151 -1.45 -6.18 0.76
C PHE A 151 -1.57 -7.05 2.01
N VAL A 152 -0.58 -7.92 2.24
CA VAL A 152 -0.43 -8.68 3.49
C VAL A 152 0.96 -8.46 4.09
N ALA A 153 0.98 -8.00 5.34
CA ALA A 153 2.15 -8.02 6.21
C ALA A 153 2.05 -9.21 7.17
N GLY A 154 2.83 -10.25 6.91
CA GLY A 154 3.04 -11.39 7.79
C GLY A 154 3.92 -11.07 9.00
N ASP A 155 4.16 -12.08 9.83
CA ASP A 155 4.90 -11.94 11.07
C ASP A 155 6.27 -11.26 10.89
N GLY A 156 6.60 -10.33 11.79
CA GLY A 156 7.85 -9.56 11.78
C GLY A 156 8.02 -8.58 10.61
N ALA A 157 7.01 -8.40 9.74
CA ALA A 157 7.10 -7.43 8.65
C ALA A 157 6.90 -5.99 9.15
N THR A 158 7.69 -5.05 8.64
CA THR A 158 7.58 -3.61 8.92
C THR A 158 7.43 -2.85 7.62
N VAL A 159 6.36 -2.09 7.43
CA VAL A 159 6.12 -1.36 6.19
C VAL A 159 5.56 0.04 6.44
N SER A 160 5.99 0.98 5.59
CA SER A 160 5.44 2.33 5.49
C SER A 160 4.93 2.62 4.08
N PHE A 161 3.72 3.16 3.98
CA PHE A 161 3.09 3.60 2.75
C PHE A 161 2.83 5.12 2.85
N ASP A 162 3.22 5.86 1.80
CA ASP A 162 2.94 7.29 1.66
C ASP A 162 2.40 7.57 0.26
N ARG A 163 1.19 8.14 0.16
CA ARG A 163 0.56 8.46 -1.14
C ARG A 163 0.36 7.22 -1.99
N VAL A 164 -0.24 6.20 -1.40
CA VAL A 164 -0.49 4.92 -2.06
C VAL A 164 -1.98 4.74 -2.30
N LEU A 165 -2.32 4.21 -3.47
CA LEU A 165 -3.69 3.80 -3.80
C LEU A 165 -3.82 2.27 -3.66
N PHE A 166 -4.73 1.81 -2.82
CA PHE A 166 -5.14 0.41 -2.72
C PHE A 166 -6.54 0.27 -3.30
N GLN A 167 -6.74 -0.66 -4.22
CA GLN A 167 -8.03 -0.82 -4.91
C GLN A 167 -8.40 -2.30 -5.11
N GLY A 168 -9.67 -2.62 -4.83
CA GLY A 168 -10.26 -3.95 -5.01
C GLY A 168 -9.72 -5.00 -4.02
N GLY A 169 -10.29 -6.22 -4.01
CA GLY A 169 -9.89 -7.25 -3.05
C GLY A 169 -10.27 -6.94 -1.60
N GLY A 170 -9.69 -7.71 -0.67
CA GLY A 170 -9.53 -7.32 0.73
C GLY A 170 -8.42 -6.28 0.83
N GLY A 171 -8.52 -5.34 1.75
CA GLY A 171 -7.58 -4.23 1.80
C GLY A 171 -6.22 -4.62 2.34
N VAL A 172 -5.79 -3.90 3.38
CA VAL A 172 -4.48 -4.09 4.00
C VAL A 172 -4.65 -4.99 5.22
N PHE A 173 -3.89 -6.08 5.28
CA PHE A 173 -3.98 -7.04 6.37
C PHE A 173 -2.64 -7.25 7.08
N GLY A 174 -2.65 -7.14 8.41
CA GLY A 174 -1.50 -7.39 9.27
C GLY A 174 -1.66 -8.68 10.09
N LEU A 175 -0.59 -9.46 10.20
CA LEU A 175 -0.51 -10.72 10.94
C LEU A 175 0.70 -10.74 11.87
N GLY A 176 0.62 -11.53 12.95
CA GLY A 176 1.71 -11.71 13.89
C GLY A 176 2.22 -10.37 14.43
N SER A 177 3.52 -10.24 14.63
CA SER A 177 4.20 -9.03 15.12
C SER A 177 4.41 -7.93 14.06
N SER A 178 3.62 -7.92 12.98
CA SER A 178 3.80 -6.93 11.91
C SER A 178 3.49 -5.50 12.34
N THR A 179 4.15 -4.54 11.70
CA THR A 179 3.92 -3.10 11.83
C THR A 179 3.64 -2.50 10.46
N VAL A 180 2.46 -1.90 10.29
CA VAL A 180 2.04 -1.23 9.05
C VAL A 180 1.70 0.22 9.34
N GLN A 181 2.32 1.15 8.62
CA GLN A 181 1.99 2.57 8.68
C GLN A 181 1.53 3.04 7.30
N ILE A 182 0.37 3.67 7.24
CA ILE A 182 -0.23 4.19 6.01
C ILE A 182 -0.53 5.67 6.21
N THR A 183 0.07 6.51 5.38
CA THR A 183 -0.09 7.96 5.44
C THR A 183 -0.48 8.52 4.09
N ASN A 184 -1.30 9.58 4.06
CA ASN A 184 -1.66 10.30 2.83
C ASN A 184 -2.17 9.37 1.72
N SER A 185 -2.86 8.29 2.05
CA SER A 185 -3.15 7.20 1.11
C SER A 185 -4.65 7.01 0.92
N ILE A 186 -5.01 6.30 -0.14
CA ILE A 186 -6.40 6.02 -0.50
C ILE A 186 -6.61 4.51 -0.48
N ILE A 187 -7.67 4.06 0.18
CA ILE A 187 -8.11 2.67 0.18
C ILE A 187 -9.54 2.65 -0.36
N ASP A 188 -9.71 2.15 -1.58
CA ASP A 188 -10.93 2.28 -2.38
C ASP A 188 -11.56 0.92 -2.68
N ARG A 189 -12.87 0.79 -2.39
CA ARG A 189 -13.74 -0.34 -2.77
C ARG A 189 -13.15 -1.71 -2.42
N GLN A 190 -12.87 -1.90 -1.14
CA GLN A 190 -12.42 -3.17 -0.59
C GLN A 190 -13.64 -4.05 -0.28
N SER A 191 -13.67 -5.25 -0.86
CA SER A 191 -14.77 -6.21 -0.76
C SER A 191 -14.41 -7.48 0.03
N GLY A 192 -13.18 -7.58 0.56
CA GLY A 192 -12.75 -8.73 1.35
C GLY A 192 -13.45 -8.85 2.71
N PRO A 193 -13.39 -10.04 3.34
CA PRO A 193 -14.09 -10.33 4.60
C PRO A 193 -13.67 -9.44 5.78
N ASP A 194 -12.40 -9.04 5.82
CA ASP A 194 -11.85 -8.15 6.85
C ASP A 194 -12.01 -6.66 6.51
N GLY A 195 -12.67 -6.34 5.39
CA GLY A 195 -12.91 -4.98 4.93
C GLY A 195 -11.64 -4.30 4.41
N ALA A 196 -11.52 -3.00 4.69
CA ALA A 196 -10.46 -2.14 4.18
C ALA A 196 -9.12 -2.36 4.88
N ILE A 197 -9.15 -2.63 6.18
CA ILE A 197 -7.97 -2.75 7.02
C ILE A 197 -8.27 -3.77 8.13
N GLY A 198 -7.46 -4.82 8.24
CA GLY A 198 -7.61 -5.85 9.29
C GLY A 198 -6.32 -6.10 10.07
N ALA A 199 -6.35 -5.82 11.38
CA ALA A 199 -5.23 -6.07 12.30
C ALA A 199 -5.43 -7.40 13.00
N GLY A 200 -4.77 -8.44 12.50
CA GLY A 200 -4.71 -9.76 13.12
C GLY A 200 -3.91 -9.76 14.42
N TYR A 201 -3.92 -10.90 15.11
CA TYR A 201 -3.34 -11.07 16.45
C TYR A 201 -1.88 -10.60 16.53
N GLY A 202 -1.64 -9.57 17.35
CA GLY A 202 -0.31 -9.03 17.64
C GLY A 202 0.18 -7.95 16.68
N SER A 203 -0.56 -7.68 15.60
CA SER A 203 -0.13 -6.70 14.60
C SER A 203 -0.46 -5.28 15.05
N PHE A 204 0.31 -4.32 14.58
CA PHE A 204 0.06 -2.91 14.74
C PHE A 204 -0.14 -2.25 13.37
N MET A 205 -1.26 -1.56 13.22
CA MET A 205 -1.56 -0.79 12.03
C MET A 205 -1.93 0.64 12.37
N LYS A 206 -1.28 1.58 11.70
CA LYS A 206 -1.56 3.00 11.83
C LYS A 206 -1.99 3.58 10.49
N LEU A 207 -3.11 4.29 10.50
CA LEU A 207 -3.64 5.05 9.38
C LEU A 207 -3.68 6.53 9.76
N SER A 208 -2.97 7.38 9.01
CA SER A 208 -2.93 8.82 9.22
C SER A 208 -3.23 9.57 7.92
N PHE A 209 -3.98 10.68 7.98
CA PHE A 209 -4.28 11.50 6.79
C PHE A 209 -4.68 10.69 5.57
N SER A 210 -5.51 9.66 5.74
CA SER A 210 -5.83 8.76 4.65
C SER A 210 -7.34 8.68 4.44
N THR A 211 -7.73 8.34 3.22
CA THR A 211 -9.14 8.22 2.82
C THR A 211 -9.46 6.76 2.57
N VAL A 212 -10.34 6.19 3.39
CA VAL A 212 -10.99 4.90 3.12
C VAL A 212 -12.36 5.20 2.53
N ILE A 213 -12.63 4.71 1.32
CA ILE A 213 -13.87 4.99 0.60
C ILE A 213 -14.55 3.69 0.14
N ASP A 214 -15.87 3.67 0.26
CA ASP A 214 -16.76 2.58 -0.18
C ASP A 214 -16.30 1.20 0.31
N SER A 215 -15.82 1.17 1.55
CA SER A 215 -15.30 -0.02 2.21
C SER A 215 -15.74 0.00 3.68
N VAL A 216 -15.92 -1.17 4.28
CA VAL A 216 -16.15 -1.29 5.73
C VAL A 216 -14.81 -1.45 6.43
N LEU A 217 -14.66 -0.87 7.62
CA LEU A 217 -13.50 -1.08 8.48
C LEU A 217 -13.96 -1.90 9.70
N ASN A 218 -13.42 -3.10 9.81
CA ASN A 218 -13.73 -4.03 10.89
C ASN A 218 -12.64 -3.95 11.96
N CYS A 219 -12.98 -3.40 13.12
CA CYS A 219 -12.09 -3.45 14.27
C CYS A 219 -11.94 -4.89 14.72
N GLY A 220 -10.72 -5.42 14.60
CA GLY A 220 -10.38 -6.79 14.94
C GLY A 220 -10.54 -7.11 16.43
N THR A 221 -9.97 -8.23 16.86
CA THR A 221 -10.08 -8.67 18.27
C THR A 221 -8.99 -8.10 19.17
N THR A 222 -7.89 -7.61 18.62
CA THR A 222 -6.78 -7.03 19.39
C THR A 222 -7.08 -5.59 19.75
N VAL A 223 -7.13 -5.28 21.05
CA VAL A 223 -7.31 -3.93 21.58
C VAL A 223 -6.20 -3.01 21.07
N ALA A 224 -6.59 -1.89 20.46
CA ALA A 224 -5.66 -0.87 20.02
C ALA A 224 -4.84 -0.30 21.17
N SER A 225 -3.54 -0.15 20.93
CA SER A 225 -2.58 0.54 21.79
C SER A 225 -1.77 1.48 20.90
N CYS A 226 -2.24 2.73 20.77
CA CYS A 226 -1.69 3.69 19.82
C CYS A 226 -0.52 4.52 20.36
N THR A 227 -0.20 4.35 21.65
CA THR A 227 0.89 5.05 22.34
C THR A 227 1.64 4.09 23.27
N GLY A 228 2.83 4.50 23.71
CA GLY A 228 3.65 3.72 24.65
C GLY A 228 4.61 2.72 23.99
N ALA A 229 5.14 1.81 24.80
CA ALA A 229 6.20 0.87 24.40
C ALA A 229 5.68 -0.35 23.61
N THR A 230 4.41 -0.71 23.77
CA THR A 230 3.79 -1.85 23.07
C THR A 230 2.67 -1.33 22.18
N LEU A 231 2.94 -1.26 20.89
CA LEU A 231 1.96 -0.87 19.89
C LEU A 231 1.19 -2.10 19.41
N ALA A 232 -0.14 -1.99 19.28
CA ALA A 232 -1.00 -3.09 18.85
C ALA A 232 -2.33 -2.58 18.27
N GLY A 233 -3.00 -3.42 17.50
CA GLY A 233 -4.33 -3.16 16.96
C GLY A 233 -4.34 -2.11 15.84
N LEU A 234 -5.50 -1.50 15.62
CA LEU A 234 -5.71 -0.50 14.56
C LEU A 234 -5.91 0.90 15.15
N CYS A 235 -5.00 1.79 14.78
CA CYS A 235 -4.98 3.19 15.17
C CYS A 235 -5.25 4.06 13.94
N VAL A 236 -6.26 4.91 14.03
CA VAL A 236 -6.66 5.80 12.93
C VAL A 236 -6.67 7.23 13.44
N ASP A 237 -5.90 8.09 12.79
CA ASP A 237 -5.88 9.52 13.10
C ASP A 237 -6.00 10.38 11.84
N ASN A 238 -6.58 11.57 11.99
CA ASN A 238 -6.60 12.59 10.94
C ASN A 238 -7.19 12.10 9.60
N SER A 239 -8.07 11.10 9.64
CA SER A 239 -8.45 10.32 8.46
C SER A 239 -9.94 10.45 8.15
N LEU A 240 -10.29 10.13 6.91
CA LEU A 240 -11.64 10.16 6.38
C LEU A 240 -12.06 8.74 6.03
N ILE A 241 -13.09 8.23 6.71
CA ILE A 241 -13.64 6.89 6.47
C ILE A 241 -15.07 7.08 5.99
N ALA A 242 -15.32 6.80 4.71
CA ALA A 242 -16.62 7.03 4.11
C ALA A 242 -17.11 5.82 3.32
N ASN A 243 -18.41 5.54 3.39
CA ASN A 243 -19.07 4.57 2.54
C ASN A 243 -20.35 5.19 1.97
N SER A 244 -20.28 5.54 0.69
CA SER A 244 -21.35 6.14 -0.09
C SER A 244 -21.95 5.18 -1.11
N ALA A 245 -21.47 3.93 -1.14
CA ALA A 245 -21.99 2.90 -2.03
C ALA A 245 -23.47 2.63 -1.75
N ASN A 246 -24.20 2.26 -2.80
CA ASN A 246 -25.59 1.82 -2.65
C ASN A 246 -25.64 0.58 -1.75
N GLY A 247 -26.47 0.61 -0.71
CA GLY A 247 -26.53 -0.45 0.30
C GLY A 247 -25.45 -0.37 1.37
N ALA A 248 -24.74 0.77 1.50
CA ALA A 248 -23.82 1.01 2.61
C ALA A 248 -24.50 0.72 3.97
N PRO A 249 -23.79 0.08 4.91
CA PRO A 249 -24.32 -0.17 6.25
C PRO A 249 -24.57 1.13 7.00
N ALA A 250 -25.40 1.11 8.05
CA ALA A 250 -25.58 2.28 8.91
C ALA A 250 -24.30 2.71 9.66
N ASN A 251 -23.36 1.78 9.84
CA ASN A 251 -22.06 2.00 10.46
C ASN A 251 -20.96 1.46 9.53
N THR A 252 -20.11 2.37 9.04
CA THR A 252 -18.95 2.02 8.19
C THR A 252 -17.82 1.40 9.01
N VAL A 253 -17.76 1.73 10.31
CA VAL A 253 -16.84 1.13 11.27
C VAL A 253 -17.62 0.21 12.20
N THR A 254 -17.15 -1.03 12.34
CA THR A 254 -17.73 -2.01 13.25
C THR A 254 -16.69 -2.55 14.24
N GLY A 255 -17.14 -3.13 15.35
CA GLY A 255 -16.28 -3.60 16.44
C GLY A 255 -15.83 -2.48 17.39
N THR A 256 -15.04 -2.83 18.41
CA THR A 256 -14.70 -1.93 19.53
C THR A 256 -13.20 -1.77 19.80
N ASN A 257 -12.34 -2.48 19.06
CA ASN A 257 -10.92 -2.59 19.41
C ASN A 257 -10.00 -1.77 18.50
N CYS A 258 -10.53 -0.83 17.73
CA CYS A 258 -9.72 0.24 17.13
C CYS A 258 -9.71 1.47 18.03
N GLU A 259 -8.82 2.40 17.77
CA GLU A 259 -8.85 3.74 18.33
C GLU A 259 -8.86 4.78 17.19
N PHE A 260 -9.81 5.71 17.24
CA PHE A 260 -9.97 6.78 16.26
C PHE A 260 -9.77 8.13 16.93
N ASN A 261 -8.88 8.97 16.41
CA ASN A 261 -8.71 10.34 16.90
C ASN A 261 -8.77 11.33 15.74
N TYR A 262 -9.51 12.43 15.90
CA TYR A 262 -9.65 13.46 14.86
C TYR A 262 -10.00 12.84 13.49
N SER A 263 -11.03 12.02 13.41
CA SER A 263 -11.42 11.36 12.15
C SER A 263 -12.87 11.66 11.79
N LEU A 264 -13.18 11.68 10.49
CA LEU A 264 -14.54 11.76 9.98
C LEU A 264 -14.99 10.37 9.54
N ILE A 265 -16.14 9.92 10.04
CA ILE A 265 -16.67 8.58 9.73
C ILE A 265 -18.12 8.70 9.26
N PHE A 266 -18.41 8.21 8.05
CA PHE A 266 -19.72 8.34 7.41
C PHE A 266 -20.09 7.12 6.55
N PRO A 267 -21.32 6.60 6.63
CA PRO A 267 -22.26 6.74 7.74
C PRO A 267 -21.69 6.11 9.01
N GLN A 268 -22.04 6.71 10.15
CA GLN A 268 -21.74 6.17 11.47
C GLN A 268 -22.73 6.76 12.48
N VAL A 269 -23.51 5.89 13.12
CA VAL A 269 -24.45 6.26 14.19
C VAL A 269 -23.96 5.82 15.56
N THR A 270 -23.19 4.74 15.62
CA THR A 270 -22.63 4.21 16.85
C THR A 270 -21.31 4.92 17.15
N THR A 271 -21.10 5.32 18.40
CA THR A 271 -19.84 5.89 18.87
C THR A 271 -18.68 4.92 18.65
N VAL A 272 -17.56 5.43 18.17
CA VAL A 272 -16.30 4.68 18.07
C VAL A 272 -15.34 5.09 19.20
N PRO A 273 -14.41 4.22 19.64
CA PRO A 273 -13.42 4.59 20.63
C PRO A 273 -12.47 5.70 20.16
N GLY A 274 -11.98 6.48 21.12
CA GLY A 274 -11.09 7.63 20.90
C GLY A 274 -11.84 8.97 20.92
N ALA A 275 -11.19 10.06 20.48
CA ALA A 275 -11.66 11.43 20.73
C ALA A 275 -11.72 12.31 19.47
N ASN A 276 -12.50 13.39 19.54
CA ASN A 276 -12.59 14.44 18.52
C ASN A 276 -13.04 13.96 17.12
N ASN A 277 -13.80 12.86 17.07
CA ASN A 277 -14.31 12.30 15.82
C ASN A 277 -15.61 12.97 15.37
N LYS A 278 -15.78 13.13 14.06
CA LYS A 278 -17.00 13.61 13.39
C LYS A 278 -17.77 12.41 12.85
N LEU A 279 -18.79 11.97 13.57
CA LEU A 279 -19.58 10.78 13.20
C LEU A 279 -20.85 11.18 12.45
N GLY A 280 -21.16 10.46 11.37
CA GLY A 280 -22.39 10.65 10.60
C GLY A 280 -22.45 11.93 9.79
N MET A 281 -21.37 12.71 9.74
CA MET A 281 -21.27 13.92 8.92
C MET A 281 -20.82 13.56 7.50
N GLN A 282 -21.55 14.02 6.48
CA GLN A 282 -21.20 13.73 5.09
C GLN A 282 -19.86 14.41 4.74
N PRO A 283 -18.89 13.69 4.12
CA PRO A 283 -17.56 14.22 3.81
C PRO A 283 -17.53 15.25 2.68
N ARG A 284 -18.60 15.35 1.87
CA ARG A 284 -18.73 16.28 0.74
C ARG A 284 -17.51 16.25 -0.19
N LEU A 285 -17.31 15.10 -0.81
CA LEU A 285 -16.27 14.86 -1.81
C LEU A 285 -16.71 15.40 -3.18
N LYS A 286 -15.76 15.84 -4.00
CA LYS A 286 -16.04 16.49 -5.29
C LYS A 286 -16.72 15.56 -6.30
N ASP A 287 -16.18 14.36 -6.50
CA ASP A 287 -16.77 13.36 -7.39
C ASP A 287 -16.26 11.94 -7.04
N PRO A 288 -16.72 11.36 -5.91
CA PRO A 288 -16.20 10.09 -5.43
C PRO A 288 -16.53 8.92 -6.38
N GLY A 289 -17.64 8.98 -7.12
CA GLY A 289 -18.01 7.94 -8.09
C GLY A 289 -17.02 7.77 -9.25
N ASN A 290 -16.23 8.81 -9.53
CA ASN A 290 -15.18 8.80 -10.54
C ASN A 290 -13.77 8.88 -9.94
N GLY A 291 -13.61 8.56 -8.65
CA GLY A 291 -12.31 8.51 -7.98
C GLY A 291 -11.74 9.87 -7.55
N ASN A 292 -12.53 10.95 -7.61
CA ASN A 292 -12.10 12.27 -7.16
C ASN A 292 -12.52 12.52 -5.70
N TYR A 293 -11.67 12.08 -4.79
CA TYR A 293 -11.89 12.17 -3.35
C TYR A 293 -11.40 13.49 -2.73
N ARG A 294 -11.17 14.54 -3.53
CA ARG A 294 -10.87 15.87 -3.01
C ARG A 294 -12.10 16.47 -2.34
N LEU A 295 -11.86 17.25 -1.28
CA LEU A 295 -12.92 17.90 -0.50
C LEU A 295 -13.56 19.05 -1.29
N LEU A 296 -14.86 19.26 -1.08
CA LEU A 296 -15.52 20.53 -1.40
C LEU A 296 -15.27 21.55 -0.28
N VAL A 297 -15.32 22.84 -0.62
CA VAL A 297 -15.00 23.96 0.28
C VAL A 297 -15.80 23.98 1.58
N ASP A 298 -17.00 23.41 1.57
CA ASP A 298 -17.93 23.37 2.69
C ASP A 298 -18.03 21.97 3.32
N SER A 299 -17.01 21.14 3.10
CA SER A 299 -16.83 19.85 3.76
C SER A 299 -16.53 20.03 5.25
N PRO A 300 -17.14 19.22 6.13
CA PRO A 300 -16.79 19.19 7.56
C PRO A 300 -15.40 18.59 7.84
N ALA A 301 -14.71 18.06 6.83
CA ALA A 301 -13.33 17.56 6.92
C ALA A 301 -12.28 18.68 6.77
N VAL A 302 -12.68 19.87 6.28
CA VAL A 302 -11.78 21.01 6.11
C VAL A 302 -11.36 21.55 7.48
N ASP A 303 -10.07 21.84 7.66
CA ASP A 303 -9.45 22.38 8.86
C ASP A 303 -9.79 21.60 10.15
N ALA A 304 -9.93 20.27 10.05
CA ALA A 304 -10.45 19.42 11.12
C ALA A 304 -9.44 18.42 11.71
N ALA A 305 -8.23 18.30 11.17
CA ALA A 305 -7.18 17.44 11.71
C ALA A 305 -6.70 17.86 13.11
N ASP A 306 -5.99 17.02 13.84
CA ASP A 306 -5.33 17.36 15.09
C ASP A 306 -4.45 18.61 14.94
N PRO A 307 -4.67 19.70 15.70
CA PRO A 307 -3.84 20.90 15.61
C PRO A 307 -2.35 20.65 15.97
N ALA A 308 -2.03 19.55 16.65
CA ALA A 308 -0.65 19.17 16.97
C ALA A 308 0.04 18.33 15.87
N THR A 309 -0.67 18.02 14.79
CA THR A 309 -0.14 17.20 13.71
C THR A 309 1.00 17.88 12.95
N THR A 310 1.96 17.09 12.45
CA THR A 310 3.16 17.56 11.75
C THR A 310 3.26 17.08 10.30
N GLY A 311 2.19 16.47 9.77
CA GLY A 311 2.14 16.06 8.36
C GLY A 311 2.30 17.26 7.44
N THR A 312 3.21 17.18 6.46
CA THR A 312 3.62 18.33 5.65
C THR A 312 3.13 18.31 4.21
N THR A 313 2.68 17.16 3.69
CA THR A 313 2.15 17.05 2.32
C THR A 313 0.96 16.09 2.27
N ASP A 314 0.09 16.25 1.27
CA ASP A 314 -1.07 15.39 1.00
C ASP A 314 -0.79 14.35 -0.13
N PHE A 315 -1.84 13.67 -0.61
CA PHE A 315 -1.78 12.69 -1.70
C PHE A 315 -1.20 13.25 -3.01
N ASP A 316 -1.60 14.47 -3.39
CA ASP A 316 -1.15 15.13 -4.63
C ASP A 316 0.22 15.81 -4.47
N GLY A 317 0.75 15.88 -3.24
CA GLY A 317 1.97 16.62 -2.91
C GLY A 317 1.73 18.08 -2.55
N THR A 318 0.49 18.50 -2.36
CA THR A 318 0.12 19.81 -1.81
C THR A 318 0.64 19.91 -0.38
N SER A 319 1.22 21.05 -0.02
CA SER A 319 1.69 21.26 1.36
C SER A 319 0.53 21.37 2.35
N ARG A 320 0.73 20.90 3.58
CA ARG A 320 -0.20 21.08 4.70
C ARG A 320 0.42 21.97 5.78
N PRO A 321 -0.38 22.78 6.50
CA PRO A 321 -1.77 23.14 6.20
C PRO A 321 -1.86 24.25 5.13
N GLN A 322 -3.00 24.39 4.44
CA GLN A 322 -3.27 25.54 3.56
C GLN A 322 -3.97 26.70 4.29
N ASN A 323 -4.85 26.43 5.26
CA ASN A 323 -5.64 27.44 5.98
C ASN A 323 -5.35 27.52 7.49
N GLY A 324 -4.12 27.16 7.87
CA GLY A 324 -3.66 27.21 9.27
C GLY A 324 -3.95 25.93 10.07
N ARG A 325 -4.80 25.04 9.55
CA ARG A 325 -5.00 23.69 10.07
C ARG A 325 -5.11 22.70 8.90
N SER A 326 -4.69 21.46 9.12
CA SER A 326 -4.74 20.45 8.04
C SER A 326 -6.15 19.87 7.93
N ASP A 327 -6.49 19.42 6.73
CA ASP A 327 -7.74 18.72 6.46
C ASP A 327 -7.67 17.25 6.88
N LEU A 328 -8.84 16.64 7.12
CA LEU A 328 -8.95 15.20 7.31
C LEU A 328 -8.88 14.44 5.99
N GLY A 329 -8.21 13.30 6.01
CA GLY A 329 -8.11 12.40 4.85
C GLY A 329 -6.92 12.68 3.94
N ALA A 330 -6.91 12.04 2.78
CA ALA A 330 -5.76 11.98 1.88
C ALA A 330 -5.42 13.31 1.19
N PHE A 331 -6.37 14.22 1.06
CA PHE A 331 -6.22 15.46 0.30
C PHE A 331 -6.31 16.68 1.20
N GLU A 332 -5.60 17.73 0.83
CA GLU A 332 -5.72 19.08 1.38
C GLU A 332 -6.48 19.96 0.37
N LEU A 333 -7.47 20.70 0.85
CA LEU A 333 -8.20 21.69 0.06
C LEU A 333 -7.28 22.87 -0.24
N VAL A 334 -7.09 23.13 -1.53
CA VAL A 334 -6.47 24.37 -2.01
C VAL A 334 -7.61 25.37 -2.29
N PRO A 335 -7.68 26.52 -1.58
CA PRO A 335 -8.72 27.54 -1.77
C PRO A 335 -8.77 28.16 -3.17
#